data_AF-A0A8P0N776-F1
#
_entry.id   AF-A0A8P0N776-F1
#
_cell.length_a   1.000
_cell.length_b   1.000
_cell.length_c   1.000
_cell.angle_alpha   90.00
_cell.angle_beta   90.00
_cell.angle_gamma   90.00
#
_symmetry.space_group_name_H-M   'P 1'
#
loop_
_entity.id
_entity.type
_entity.pdbx_description
1 polymer ?
#
loop_
_entity_poly.entity_id
_entity_poly.type
_entity_poly.pdbx_seq_one_letter_code
_entity_poly.pdbx_strand_id
1 'polypeptide(L)'
;MQLVKNCKSTTLSIRKRVKSMTGYMKKIMMNYDKLKSRLGEIHDSKMRLEQDLKKQALDNREIDKKMNSIKPDLIQLRKIRDQHLVWLNHKGVRQKRLNAWLGIKNEDADETYFINEEDENLPHYDEKTWFVEDINRVQAEDLLYGKPDGAFLIRESSKKGCYACSVVADGEVKHCVIYSTARGYGFAEPYNLYSSLKELVLHYQQTSLVQHNDSLNVRLAYPVHAQMPSLCR
;
A
#
# COMPACT_ATOMS: atom_id res chain seq x y z
N MET A 1 3.42 109.69 -1.83
CA MET A 1 3.08 108.43 -2.54
C MET A 1 4.08 107.28 -2.31
N GLN A 2 5.38 107.52 -2.15
CA GLN A 2 6.41 106.46 -2.08
C GLN A 2 6.39 105.62 -0.78
N LEU A 3 6.17 106.25 0.38
CA LEU A 3 6.09 105.56 1.68
C LEU A 3 4.94 104.55 1.76
N VAL A 4 3.79 104.87 1.16
CA VAL A 4 2.63 103.97 1.09
C VAL A 4 2.90 102.76 0.19
N LYS A 5 3.65 102.94 -0.91
CA LYS A 5 4.08 101.84 -1.79
C LYS A 5 5.07 100.89 -1.09
N ASN A 6 6.02 101.43 -0.33
CA ASN A 6 6.98 100.62 0.43
C ASN A 6 6.31 99.83 1.56
N CYS A 7 5.37 100.44 2.31
CA CYS A 7 4.61 99.75 3.36
C CYS A 7 3.74 98.61 2.77
N LYS A 8 3.11 98.82 1.61
CA LYS A 8 2.36 97.77 0.89
C LYS A 8 3.25 96.63 0.38
N SER A 9 4.48 96.92 -0.06
CA SER A 9 5.43 95.89 -0.50
C SER A 9 5.95 95.04 0.68
N THR A 10 6.31 95.68 1.79
CA THR A 10 6.78 94.98 3.00
C THR A 10 5.69 94.09 3.61
N THR A 11 4.45 94.58 3.69
CA THR A 11 3.30 93.78 4.18
C THR A 11 3.00 92.60 3.27
N LEU A 12 3.10 92.75 1.94
CA LEU A 12 2.92 91.64 0.99
C LEU A 12 4.03 90.59 1.12
N SER A 13 5.28 91.01 1.36
CA SER A 13 6.43 90.11 1.54
C SER A 13 6.34 89.32 2.85
N ILE A 14 5.94 89.98 3.95
CA ILE A 14 5.64 89.32 5.23
C ILE A 14 4.50 88.30 5.06
N ARG A 15 3.42 88.67 4.37
CA ARG A 15 2.28 87.76 4.11
C ARG A 15 2.69 86.54 3.28
N LYS A 16 3.57 86.70 2.29
CA LYS A 16 4.14 85.57 1.51
C LYS A 16 5.00 84.65 2.38
N ARG A 17 5.85 85.20 3.26
CA ARG A 17 6.66 84.41 4.21
C ARG A 17 5.79 83.64 5.21
N VAL A 18 4.77 84.27 5.79
CA VAL A 18 3.82 83.58 6.70
C VAL A 18 3.06 82.47 5.98
N LYS A 19 2.62 82.70 4.74
CA LYS A 19 1.96 81.66 3.91
C LYS A 19 2.89 80.49 3.56
N SER A 20 4.16 80.77 3.29
CA SER A 20 5.18 79.73 3.07
C SER A 20 5.44 78.92 4.35
N MET A 21 5.62 79.61 5.49
CA MET A 21 5.87 79.00 6.80
C MET A 21 4.71 78.08 7.24
N THR A 22 3.48 78.55 7.09
CA THR A 22 2.27 77.75 7.37
C THR A 22 2.13 76.55 6.43
N GLY A 23 2.52 76.68 5.15
CA GLY A 23 2.59 75.56 4.21
C GLY A 23 3.65 74.53 4.60
N TYR A 24 4.81 74.97 5.07
CA TYR A 24 5.88 74.10 5.56
C TYR A 24 5.47 73.36 6.84
N MET A 25 4.84 74.05 7.79
CA MET A 25 4.30 73.46 9.01
C MET A 25 3.26 72.38 8.70
N LYS A 26 2.36 72.62 7.75
CA LYS A 26 1.40 71.59 7.27
C LYS A 26 2.08 70.36 6.69
N LYS A 27 3.16 70.52 5.92
CA LYS A 27 3.93 69.39 5.36
C LYS A 27 4.61 68.58 6.47
N ILE A 28 5.17 69.23 7.49
CA ILE A 28 5.76 68.56 8.65
C ILE A 28 4.68 67.77 9.40
N MET A 29 3.51 68.37 9.67
CA MET A 29 2.41 67.68 10.33
C MET A 29 1.95 66.45 9.55
N MET A 30 1.77 66.57 8.23
CA MET A 30 1.42 65.41 7.38
C MET A 30 2.51 64.32 7.39
N ASN A 31 3.79 64.70 7.43
CA ASN A 31 4.88 63.74 7.53
C ASN A 31 4.90 63.04 8.89
N TYR A 32 4.66 63.79 9.97
CA TYR A 32 4.52 63.26 11.31
C TYR A 32 3.35 62.26 11.42
N ASP A 33 2.19 62.58 10.83
CA ASP A 33 1.05 61.67 10.83
C ASP A 33 1.34 60.36 10.07
N LYS A 34 2.05 60.45 8.93
CA LYS A 34 2.50 59.26 8.18
C LYS A 34 3.49 58.41 8.98
N LEU A 35 4.47 59.04 9.63
CA LEU A 35 5.43 58.34 10.49
C LEU A 35 4.72 57.66 11.67
N LYS A 36 3.75 58.35 12.29
CA LYS A 36 2.94 57.81 13.38
C LYS A 36 2.11 56.60 12.93
N SER A 37 1.46 56.68 11.76
CA SER A 37 0.74 55.55 11.17
C SER A 37 1.67 54.37 10.90
N ARG A 38 2.86 54.63 10.32
CA ARG A 38 3.82 53.58 10.00
C ARG A 38 4.39 52.92 11.26
N LEU A 39 4.62 53.70 12.31
CA LEU A 39 5.05 53.17 13.61
C LEU A 39 3.97 52.27 14.23
N GLY A 40 2.70 52.65 14.10
CA GLY A 40 1.55 51.83 14.51
C GLY A 40 1.51 50.48 13.77
N GLU A 41 1.62 50.49 12.44
CA GLU A 41 1.65 49.26 11.63
C GLU A 41 2.80 48.32 12.03
N ILE A 42 3.99 48.87 12.27
CA ILE A 42 5.16 48.10 12.70
C ILE A 42 4.92 47.52 14.10
N HIS A 43 4.33 48.28 15.01
CA HIS A 43 4.00 47.82 16.35
C HIS A 43 2.99 46.66 16.32
N ASP A 44 1.93 46.78 15.52
CA ASP A 44 0.93 45.73 15.35
C ASP A 44 1.52 44.47 14.70
N SER A 45 2.39 44.66 13.70
CA SER A 45 3.11 43.56 13.06
C SER A 45 4.02 42.83 14.05
N LYS A 46 4.76 43.57 14.87
CA LYS A 46 5.60 43.01 15.94
C LYS A 46 4.76 42.22 16.94
N MET A 47 3.65 42.78 17.41
CA MET A 47 2.74 42.10 18.34
C MET A 47 2.19 40.79 17.78
N ARG A 48 1.80 40.76 16.50
CA ARG A 48 1.37 39.52 15.83
C ARG A 48 2.47 38.47 15.80
N LEU A 49 3.68 38.85 15.38
CA LEU A 49 4.82 37.92 15.35
C LEU A 49 5.19 37.39 16.74
N GLU A 50 5.11 38.21 17.78
CA GLU A 50 5.33 37.78 19.16
C GLU A 50 4.27 36.77 19.63
N GLN A 51 3.00 36.97 19.24
CA GLN A 51 1.92 36.02 19.54
C GLN A 51 2.11 34.70 18.79
N ASP A 52 2.46 34.75 17.51
CA ASP A 52 2.72 33.55 16.70
C ASP A 52 3.91 32.77 17.23
N LEU A 53 5.00 33.45 17.60
CA LEU A 53 6.17 32.81 18.21
C LEU A 53 5.80 32.12 19.53
N LYS A 54 4.96 32.76 20.35
CA LYS A 54 4.49 32.17 21.60
C LYS A 54 3.62 30.94 21.36
N LYS A 55 2.74 30.98 20.36
CA LYS A 55 1.91 29.84 19.96
C LYS A 55 2.78 28.68 19.48
N GLN A 56 3.72 28.94 18.57
CA GLN A 56 4.65 27.93 18.06
C GLN A 56 5.49 27.31 19.20
N ALA A 57 5.91 28.10 20.19
CA ALA A 57 6.63 27.59 21.34
C ALA A 57 5.78 26.64 22.22
N LEU A 58 4.47 26.89 22.33
CA LEU A 58 3.55 26.00 23.04
C LEU A 58 3.31 24.71 22.25
N ASP A 59 3.08 24.82 20.94
CA ASP A 59 2.87 23.68 20.05
C ASP A 59 4.10 22.75 20.06
N ASN A 60 5.31 23.32 19.99
CA ASN A 60 6.56 22.57 20.09
C ASN A 60 6.67 21.81 21.43
N ARG A 61 6.32 22.45 22.54
CA ARG A 61 6.32 21.80 23.86
C ARG A 61 5.31 20.65 23.93
N GLU A 62 4.17 20.77 23.27
CA GLU A 62 3.18 19.69 23.21
C GLU A 62 3.68 18.51 22.36
N ILE A 63 4.31 18.80 21.22
CA ILE A 63 4.98 17.79 20.38
C ILE A 63 6.06 17.06 21.18
N ASP A 64 6.89 17.79 21.93
CA ASP A 64 7.92 17.20 22.78
C ASP A 64 7.34 16.25 23.84
N LYS A 65 6.21 16.63 24.46
CA LYS A 65 5.50 15.77 25.41
C LYS A 65 5.00 14.49 24.73
N LYS A 66 4.35 14.59 23.57
CA LYS A 66 3.87 13.43 22.79
C LYS A 66 5.02 12.52 22.38
N MET A 67 6.12 13.11 21.93
CA MET A 67 7.32 12.38 21.56
C MET A 67 7.88 11.62 22.77
N ASN A 68 7.99 12.29 23.92
CA ASN A 68 8.53 11.68 25.14
C ASN A 68 7.62 10.60 25.74
N SER A 69 6.30 10.68 25.55
CA SER A 69 5.40 9.61 25.97
C SER A 69 5.48 8.36 25.09
N ILE A 70 5.77 8.50 23.78
CA ILE A 70 5.80 7.37 22.83
C ILE A 70 7.19 6.70 22.78
N LYS A 71 8.26 7.44 23.06
CA LYS A 71 9.65 6.92 23.10
C LYS A 71 9.81 5.60 23.88
N PRO A 72 9.33 5.45 25.14
CA PRO A 72 9.53 4.22 25.89
C PRO A 72 8.88 3.00 25.22
N ASP A 73 7.65 3.16 24.71
CA ASP A 73 6.92 2.08 24.03
C ASP A 73 7.65 1.64 22.76
N LEU A 74 8.16 2.59 21.98
CA LEU A 74 8.97 2.31 20.79
C LEU A 74 10.23 1.51 21.14
N ILE A 75 10.93 1.87 22.22
CA ILE A 75 12.13 1.16 22.68
C ILE A 75 11.78 -0.26 23.13
N GLN A 76 10.69 -0.43 23.87
CA GLN A 76 10.23 -1.74 24.34
C GLN A 76 9.84 -2.66 23.17
N LEU A 77 9.04 -2.15 22.22
CA LEU A 77 8.65 -2.90 21.02
C LEU A 77 9.87 -3.29 20.18
N ARG A 78 10.84 -2.37 20.01
CA ARG A 78 12.11 -2.67 19.34
C ARG A 78 12.86 -3.81 20.05
N LYS A 79 12.96 -3.76 21.38
CA LYS A 79 13.63 -4.80 22.18
C LYS A 79 12.96 -6.17 22.02
N ILE A 80 11.63 -6.23 22.07
CA ILE A 80 10.85 -7.46 21.88
C ILE A 80 11.06 -8.01 20.46
N ARG A 81 10.95 -7.15 19.45
CA ARG A 81 11.21 -7.52 18.05
C ARG A 81 12.61 -8.12 17.89
N ASP A 82 13.64 -7.46 18.41
CA ASP A 82 15.02 -7.90 18.27
C ASP A 82 15.26 -9.25 18.99
N GLN A 83 14.63 -9.46 20.14
CA GLN A 83 14.62 -10.76 20.83
C GLN A 83 13.99 -11.87 19.98
N HIS A 84 12.84 -11.60 19.34
CA HIS A 84 12.20 -12.57 18.44
C HIS A 84 13.04 -12.86 17.21
N LEU A 85 13.69 -11.85 16.61
CA LEU A 85 14.59 -12.06 15.48
C LEU A 85 15.76 -12.98 15.85
N VAL A 86 16.39 -12.73 17.00
CA VAL A 86 17.46 -13.58 17.52
C VAL A 86 16.93 -15.00 17.75
N TRP A 87 15.76 -15.15 18.37
CA TRP A 87 15.16 -16.47 18.62
C TRP A 87 14.86 -17.25 17.33
N LEU A 88 14.29 -16.58 16.32
CA LEU A 88 14.00 -17.19 15.02
C LEU A 88 15.27 -17.58 14.27
N ASN A 89 16.32 -16.75 14.34
CA ASN A 89 17.62 -17.04 13.76
C ASN A 89 18.25 -18.30 14.39
N HIS A 90 18.17 -18.44 15.72
CA HIS A 90 18.64 -19.65 16.42
C HIS A 90 17.84 -20.92 16.05
N LYS A 91 16.58 -20.77 15.62
CA LYS A 91 15.74 -21.87 15.13
C LYS A 91 15.99 -22.23 13.66
N GLY A 92 16.97 -21.62 13.01
CA GLY A 92 17.34 -21.92 11.63
C GLY A 92 16.45 -21.26 10.58
N VAL A 93 15.69 -20.22 10.94
CA VAL A 93 14.91 -19.45 9.98
C VAL A 93 15.86 -18.64 9.09
N ARG A 94 15.80 -18.86 7.76
CA ARG A 94 16.65 -18.15 6.78
C ARG A 94 16.40 -16.63 6.82
N GLN A 95 17.46 -15.83 6.70
CA GLN A 95 17.42 -14.37 6.73
C GLN A 95 16.40 -13.74 5.76
N LYS A 96 16.17 -14.34 4.58
CA LYS A 96 15.17 -13.88 3.60
C LYS A 96 13.73 -13.91 4.15
N ARG A 97 13.37 -14.92 4.97
CA ARG A 97 12.06 -15.01 5.63
C ARG A 97 11.92 -13.97 6.75
N LEU A 98 13.00 -13.71 7.48
CA LEU A 98 13.03 -12.63 8.49
C LEU A 98 12.82 -11.26 7.83
N ASN A 99 13.47 -11.00 6.70
CA ASN A 99 13.34 -9.74 5.95
C ASN A 99 11.91 -9.54 5.41
N ALA A 100 11.26 -10.61 4.95
CA ALA A 100 9.86 -10.59 4.52
C ALA A 100 8.90 -10.27 5.68
N TRP A 101 9.07 -10.89 6.85
CA TRP A 101 8.27 -10.58 8.04
C TRP A 101 8.52 -9.16 8.58
N LEU A 102 9.73 -8.64 8.42
CA LEU A 102 10.08 -7.29 8.80
C LEU A 102 9.58 -6.23 7.81
N GLY A 103 9.02 -6.64 6.67
CA GLY A 103 8.52 -5.72 5.65
C GLY A 103 9.58 -4.78 5.10
N ILE A 104 10.87 -5.17 5.16
CA ILE A 104 11.98 -4.41 4.56
C ILE A 104 11.88 -4.66 3.04
N LYS A 105 10.92 -3.98 2.41
CA LYS A 105 10.83 -3.86 0.96
C LYS A 105 11.88 -2.82 0.57
N ASN A 106 12.88 -3.20 -0.24
CA ASN A 106 13.61 -2.19 -1.01
C ASN A 106 12.56 -1.49 -1.88
N GLU A 107 12.50 -0.16 -1.82
CA GLU A 107 11.46 0.64 -2.48
C GLU A 107 11.50 0.59 -4.02
N ASP A 108 12.40 -0.20 -4.63
CA ASP A 108 12.65 -0.25 -6.08
C ASP A 108 12.03 -1.46 -6.82
N ALA A 109 11.10 -2.21 -6.23
CA ALA A 109 10.44 -3.30 -6.96
C ALA A 109 8.93 -3.32 -6.68
N ASP A 110 8.24 -2.72 -7.64
CA ASP A 110 6.87 -2.93 -8.12
C ASP A 110 5.88 -3.69 -7.21
N GLU A 111 4.76 -3.04 -6.95
CA GLU A 111 3.57 -3.65 -6.37
C GLU A 111 3.00 -4.71 -7.33
N THR A 112 3.46 -5.94 -7.21
CA THR A 112 2.75 -7.10 -7.76
C THR A 112 2.73 -8.17 -6.70
N TYR A 113 1.54 -8.38 -6.13
CA TYR A 113 1.01 -9.57 -5.46
C TYR A 113 2.00 -10.46 -4.69
N PHE A 114 1.71 -10.69 -3.41
CA PHE A 114 2.26 -11.79 -2.61
C PHE A 114 1.98 -13.15 -3.30
N ILE A 115 2.87 -13.54 -4.20
CA ILE A 115 3.02 -14.85 -4.80
C ILE A 115 4.51 -15.14 -4.68
N ASN A 116 4.84 -16.32 -4.14
CA ASN A 116 6.22 -16.74 -3.98
C ASN A 116 6.92 -16.63 -5.35
N GLU A 117 8.15 -16.13 -5.43
CA GLU A 117 8.91 -16.20 -6.71
C GLU A 117 9.32 -17.65 -7.07
N GLU A 118 8.98 -18.62 -6.22
CA GLU A 118 8.92 -20.06 -6.57
C GLU A 118 7.53 -20.51 -7.06
N ASP A 119 6.46 -19.72 -6.87
CA ASP A 119 5.11 -19.94 -7.42
C ASP A 119 4.99 -19.50 -8.89
N GLU A 120 5.65 -18.43 -9.34
CA GLU A 120 5.53 -18.02 -10.75
C GLU A 120 6.10 -19.05 -11.75
N ASN A 121 6.98 -19.94 -11.30
CA ASN A 121 7.51 -21.06 -12.10
C ASN A 121 6.86 -22.42 -11.75
N LEU A 122 5.84 -22.46 -10.88
CA LEU A 122 5.09 -23.68 -10.65
C LEU A 122 4.24 -23.99 -11.90
N PRO A 123 4.27 -25.23 -12.41
CA PRO A 123 3.56 -25.58 -13.63
C PRO A 123 2.06 -25.29 -13.54
N HIS A 124 1.49 -25.31 -12.33
CA HIS A 124 0.10 -24.97 -12.03
C HIS A 124 -0.36 -23.58 -12.53
N TYR A 125 0.56 -22.63 -12.73
CA TYR A 125 0.23 -21.30 -13.25
C TYR A 125 -0.10 -21.29 -14.75
N ASP A 126 0.47 -22.23 -15.51
CA ASP A 126 0.15 -22.40 -16.92
C ASP A 126 -1.03 -23.37 -17.03
N GLU A 127 -2.18 -22.84 -17.44
CA GLU A 127 -3.42 -23.60 -17.62
C GLU A 127 -3.22 -24.78 -18.58
N LYS A 128 -2.31 -24.66 -19.55
CA LYS A 128 -2.01 -25.73 -20.51
C LYS A 128 -1.36 -26.95 -19.88
N THR A 129 -0.84 -26.83 -18.66
CA THR A 129 -0.16 -27.95 -18.00
C THR A 129 -1.13 -28.94 -17.37
N TRP A 130 -2.36 -28.50 -17.05
CA TRP A 130 -3.37 -29.30 -16.37
C TRP A 130 -4.75 -29.28 -17.06
N PHE A 131 -5.07 -28.28 -17.87
CA PHE A 131 -6.36 -28.18 -18.56
C PHE A 131 -6.31 -28.85 -19.93
N VAL A 132 -7.20 -29.82 -20.15
CA VAL A 132 -7.29 -30.59 -21.39
C VAL A 132 -8.75 -30.63 -21.85
N GLU A 133 -9.09 -29.84 -22.87
CA GLU A 133 -10.48 -29.63 -23.30
C GLU A 133 -11.13 -30.88 -23.93
N ASP A 134 -10.43 -31.56 -24.85
CA ASP A 134 -11.01 -32.60 -25.71
C ASP A 134 -10.60 -34.02 -25.28
N ILE A 135 -10.82 -34.36 -24.01
CA ILE A 135 -10.60 -35.73 -23.51
C ILE A 135 -11.79 -36.27 -22.72
N ASN A 136 -12.08 -37.55 -22.93
CA ASN A 136 -13.08 -38.28 -22.18
C ASN A 136 -12.50 -38.91 -20.90
N ARG A 137 -13.37 -39.53 -20.10
CA ARG A 137 -12.99 -40.18 -18.84
C ARG A 137 -11.90 -41.24 -19.02
N VAL A 138 -12.01 -42.07 -20.05
CA VAL A 138 -11.09 -43.19 -20.32
C VAL A 138 -9.71 -42.66 -20.73
N GLN A 139 -9.68 -41.67 -21.62
CA GLN A 139 -8.44 -41.01 -22.04
C GLN A 139 -7.72 -40.31 -20.88
N ALA A 140 -8.48 -39.73 -19.94
CA ALA A 140 -7.90 -39.16 -18.71
C ALA A 140 -7.26 -40.23 -17.82
N GLU A 141 -7.90 -41.40 -17.70
CA GLU A 141 -7.35 -42.55 -16.96
C GLU A 141 -6.06 -43.06 -17.62
N ASP A 142 -6.01 -43.14 -18.94
CA ASP A 142 -4.81 -43.52 -19.70
C ASP A 142 -3.64 -42.53 -19.51
N LEU A 143 -3.91 -41.22 -19.51
CA LEU A 143 -2.89 -40.18 -19.31
C LEU A 143 -2.30 -40.16 -17.90
N LEU A 144 -3.12 -40.52 -16.90
CA LEU A 144 -2.74 -40.58 -15.50
C LEU A 144 -2.21 -41.98 -15.09
N TYR A 145 -2.28 -42.96 -15.98
CA TYR A 145 -1.80 -44.30 -15.73
C TYR A 145 -0.29 -44.31 -15.41
N GLY A 146 0.07 -44.89 -14.27
CA GLY A 146 1.46 -45.00 -13.82
C GLY A 146 2.09 -43.69 -13.32
N LYS A 147 1.29 -42.62 -13.14
CA LYS A 147 1.75 -41.36 -12.53
C LYS A 147 1.71 -41.43 -10.99
N PRO A 148 2.53 -40.64 -10.27
CA PRO A 148 2.49 -40.56 -8.82
C PRO A 148 1.17 -39.98 -8.30
N ASP A 149 0.86 -40.29 -7.04
CA ASP A 149 -0.25 -39.68 -6.32
C ASP A 149 -0.18 -38.15 -6.34
N GLY A 150 -1.31 -37.51 -6.60
CA GLY A 150 -1.43 -36.07 -6.80
C GLY A 150 -1.22 -35.60 -8.23
N ALA A 151 -0.92 -36.51 -9.17
CA ALA A 151 -1.01 -36.21 -10.59
C ALA A 151 -2.45 -35.93 -11.01
N PHE A 152 -2.69 -34.82 -11.70
CA PHE A 152 -4.05 -34.39 -12.03
C PHE A 152 -4.17 -33.70 -13.39
N LEU A 153 -5.41 -33.67 -13.87
CA LEU A 153 -5.86 -32.85 -14.99
C LEU A 153 -7.31 -32.40 -14.79
N ILE A 154 -7.70 -31.32 -15.46
CA ILE A 154 -9.09 -30.86 -15.55
C ILE A 154 -9.52 -30.97 -17.01
N ARG A 155 -10.68 -31.59 -17.22
CA ARG A 155 -11.30 -31.76 -18.53
C ARG A 155 -12.71 -31.24 -18.56
N GLU A 156 -13.25 -31.02 -19.75
CA GLU A 156 -14.68 -30.76 -19.89
C GLU A 156 -15.51 -31.97 -19.44
N SER A 157 -16.60 -31.70 -18.72
CA SER A 157 -17.55 -32.75 -18.36
C SER A 157 -18.49 -33.01 -19.54
N SER A 158 -18.99 -34.25 -19.64
CA SER A 158 -20.08 -34.57 -20.56
C SER A 158 -21.38 -33.80 -20.22
N LYS A 159 -21.45 -33.19 -19.03
CA LYS A 159 -22.54 -32.29 -18.62
C LYS A 159 -22.21 -30.85 -19.04
N LYS A 160 -23.11 -30.23 -19.81
CA LYS A 160 -22.97 -28.83 -20.24
C LYS A 160 -22.79 -27.90 -19.03
N GLY A 161 -21.74 -27.08 -19.07
CA GLY A 161 -21.45 -26.09 -18.02
C GLY A 161 -20.81 -26.66 -16.76
N CYS A 162 -20.25 -27.87 -16.80
CA CYS A 162 -19.49 -28.46 -15.69
C CYS A 162 -18.12 -28.93 -16.18
N TYR A 163 -17.15 -28.96 -15.27
CA TYR A 163 -15.83 -29.54 -15.51
C TYR A 163 -15.65 -30.81 -14.69
N ALA A 164 -14.64 -31.60 -15.02
CA ALA A 164 -14.26 -32.78 -14.24
C ALA A 164 -12.76 -32.74 -13.95
N CYS A 165 -12.40 -32.87 -12.67
CA CYS A 165 -11.03 -33.07 -12.23
C CYS A 165 -10.74 -34.57 -12.14
N SER A 166 -9.71 -35.03 -12.83
CA SER A 166 -9.21 -36.41 -12.72
C SER A 166 -7.89 -36.36 -11.96
N VAL A 167 -7.76 -37.11 -10.86
CA VAL A 167 -6.59 -37.07 -9.97
C VAL A 167 -6.21 -38.48 -9.51
N VAL A 168 -4.91 -38.78 -9.46
CA VAL A 168 -4.40 -40.03 -8.90
C VAL A 168 -4.35 -39.94 -7.38
N ALA A 169 -5.01 -40.86 -6.69
CA ALA A 169 -4.99 -40.98 -5.24
C ALA A 169 -4.96 -42.46 -4.84
N ASP A 170 -4.03 -42.83 -3.96
CA ASP A 170 -3.82 -44.21 -3.52
C ASP A 170 -3.55 -45.17 -4.71
N GLY A 171 -2.88 -44.68 -5.75
CA GLY A 171 -2.60 -45.44 -6.98
C GLY A 171 -3.80 -45.62 -7.93
N GLU A 172 -4.98 -45.08 -7.62
CA GLU A 172 -6.17 -45.13 -8.48
C GLU A 172 -6.56 -43.73 -9.00
N VAL A 173 -7.07 -43.67 -10.24
CA VAL A 173 -7.57 -42.43 -10.83
C VAL A 173 -8.99 -42.17 -10.35
N LYS A 174 -9.19 -41.09 -9.60
CA LYS A 174 -10.48 -40.64 -9.07
C LYS A 174 -10.96 -39.42 -9.85
N HIS A 175 -12.28 -39.33 -10.08
CA HIS A 175 -12.90 -38.26 -10.88
C HIS A 175 -13.88 -37.45 -10.02
N CYS A 176 -13.68 -36.14 -9.95
CA CYS A 176 -14.51 -35.20 -9.21
C CYS A 176 -15.16 -34.21 -10.16
N VAL A 177 -16.45 -33.91 -9.96
CA VAL A 177 -17.14 -32.88 -10.75
C VAL A 177 -16.82 -31.50 -10.15
N ILE A 178 -16.45 -30.56 -11.01
CA ILE A 178 -16.33 -29.14 -10.68
C ILE A 178 -17.58 -28.44 -11.22
N TYR A 179 -18.35 -27.85 -10.32
CA TYR A 179 -19.55 -27.09 -10.65
C TYR A 179 -19.16 -25.66 -11.03
N SER A 180 -19.68 -25.19 -12.17
CA SER A 180 -19.66 -23.76 -12.52
C SER A 180 -20.96 -23.13 -12.02
N THR A 181 -20.86 -22.20 -11.08
CA THR A 181 -22.02 -21.48 -10.51
C THR A 181 -21.82 -19.97 -10.64
N ALA A 182 -22.87 -19.18 -10.45
CA ALA A 182 -22.77 -17.72 -10.45
C ALA A 182 -21.83 -17.17 -9.34
N ARG A 183 -21.57 -17.95 -8.29
CA ARG A 183 -20.66 -17.58 -7.20
C ARG A 183 -19.19 -17.93 -7.49
N GLY A 184 -18.95 -18.81 -8.47
CA GLY A 184 -17.63 -19.34 -8.79
C GLY A 184 -17.62 -20.85 -9.04
N TYR A 185 -16.42 -21.39 -9.11
CA TYR A 185 -16.11 -22.81 -9.31
C TYR A 185 -15.89 -23.53 -7.98
N GLY A 186 -16.20 -24.82 -7.91
CA GLY A 186 -15.91 -25.66 -6.74
C GLY A 186 -16.37 -27.11 -6.87
N PHE A 187 -15.94 -27.95 -5.93
CA PHE A 187 -16.29 -29.38 -5.91
C PHE A 187 -17.63 -29.67 -5.21
N ALA A 188 -18.01 -28.84 -4.23
CA ALA A 188 -19.25 -28.97 -3.47
C ALA A 188 -19.67 -27.63 -2.84
N GLU A 189 -20.97 -27.42 -2.67
CA GLU A 189 -21.47 -26.32 -1.83
C GLU A 189 -21.15 -26.58 -0.35
N PRO A 190 -20.80 -25.56 0.44
CA PRO A 190 -20.81 -24.11 0.16
C PRO A 190 -19.49 -23.55 -0.43
N TYR A 191 -18.56 -24.41 -0.87
CA TYR A 191 -17.19 -24.05 -1.25
C TYR A 191 -16.99 -23.68 -2.73
N ASN A 192 -18.06 -23.29 -3.44
CA ASN A 192 -18.00 -22.79 -4.82
C ASN A 192 -17.63 -21.30 -4.83
N LEU A 193 -16.39 -21.00 -4.42
CA LEU A 193 -15.95 -19.63 -4.11
C LEU A 193 -14.86 -19.11 -5.06
N TYR A 194 -14.35 -19.94 -5.97
CA TYR A 194 -13.20 -19.59 -6.82
C TYR A 194 -13.66 -18.89 -8.09
N SER A 195 -13.03 -17.76 -8.43
CA SER A 195 -13.39 -16.95 -9.61
C SER A 195 -13.00 -17.61 -10.95
N SER A 196 -12.02 -18.51 -10.93
CA SER A 196 -11.53 -19.24 -12.09
C SER A 196 -11.11 -20.68 -11.73
N LEU A 197 -11.03 -21.56 -12.74
CA LEU A 197 -10.47 -22.91 -12.56
C LEU A 197 -9.01 -22.86 -12.09
N LYS A 198 -8.24 -21.88 -12.58
CA LYS A 198 -6.86 -21.65 -12.15
C LYS A 198 -6.76 -21.36 -10.66
N GLU A 199 -7.59 -20.47 -10.14
CA GLU A 199 -7.60 -20.15 -8.71
C GLU A 199 -7.99 -21.38 -7.86
N LEU A 200 -8.94 -22.18 -8.34
CA LEU A 200 -9.30 -23.45 -7.73
C LEU A 200 -8.10 -24.41 -7.67
N VAL A 201 -7.37 -24.57 -8.78
CA VAL A 201 -6.18 -25.45 -8.84
C VAL A 201 -5.09 -24.98 -7.89
N LEU A 202 -4.77 -23.68 -7.90
CA LEU A 202 -3.75 -23.11 -7.01
C LEU A 202 -4.09 -23.30 -5.53
N HIS A 203 -5.38 -23.21 -5.17
CA HIS A 203 -5.81 -23.49 -3.81
C HIS A 203 -5.61 -24.97 -3.42
N TYR A 204 -6.10 -25.91 -4.24
CA TYR A 204 -6.01 -27.35 -3.94
C TYR A 204 -4.64 -27.98 -4.20
N GLN A 205 -3.68 -27.21 -4.72
CA GLN A 205 -2.26 -27.57 -4.65
C GLN A 205 -1.76 -27.55 -3.18
N GLN A 206 -2.26 -26.60 -2.38
CA GLN A 206 -1.85 -26.42 -0.99
C GLN A 206 -2.81 -27.09 0.00
N THR A 207 -4.08 -27.24 -0.37
CA THR A 207 -5.15 -27.82 0.45
C THR A 207 -5.53 -29.22 -0.04
N SER A 208 -5.65 -30.20 0.87
CA SER A 208 -6.09 -31.55 0.51
C SER A 208 -7.58 -31.59 0.15
N LEU A 209 -7.94 -32.43 -0.82
CA LEU A 209 -9.32 -32.72 -1.21
C LEU A 209 -10.11 -33.52 -0.17
N VAL A 210 -9.49 -33.93 0.94
CA VAL A 210 -10.15 -34.68 2.03
C VAL A 210 -11.41 -33.98 2.54
N GLN A 211 -11.46 -32.65 2.46
CA GLN A 211 -12.60 -31.85 2.87
C GLN A 211 -13.88 -32.14 2.07
N HIS A 212 -13.75 -32.65 0.84
CA HIS A 212 -14.89 -32.98 -0.03
C HIS A 212 -15.20 -34.47 -0.04
N ASN A 213 -14.20 -35.31 0.21
CA ASN A 213 -14.34 -36.76 0.28
C ASN A 213 -13.19 -37.34 1.13
N ASP A 214 -13.51 -38.06 2.20
CA ASP A 214 -12.51 -38.68 3.08
C ASP A 214 -11.58 -39.66 2.34
N SER A 215 -12.02 -40.19 1.18
CA SER A 215 -11.22 -41.05 0.31
C SER A 215 -10.27 -40.27 -0.62
N LEU A 216 -10.24 -38.94 -0.57
CA LEU A 216 -9.41 -38.06 -1.41
C LEU A 216 -8.39 -37.29 -0.56
N ASN A 217 -7.60 -37.99 0.25
CA ASN A 217 -6.49 -37.37 0.99
C ASN A 217 -5.28 -37.06 0.09
N VAL A 218 -5.52 -36.29 -0.98
CA VAL A 218 -4.53 -35.93 -2.00
C VAL A 218 -4.62 -34.43 -2.30
N ARG A 219 -3.54 -33.87 -2.84
CA ARG A 219 -3.46 -32.49 -3.32
C ARG A 219 -3.24 -32.50 -4.83
N LEU A 220 -3.60 -31.42 -5.52
CA LEU A 220 -3.32 -31.24 -6.94
C LEU A 220 -1.85 -30.85 -7.10
N ALA A 221 -0.94 -31.83 -7.02
CA ALA A 221 0.49 -31.60 -6.86
C ALA A 221 1.27 -31.61 -8.18
N TYR A 222 0.82 -32.40 -9.17
CA TYR A 222 1.54 -32.58 -10.43
C TYR A 222 0.59 -32.42 -11.63
N PRO A 223 0.65 -31.30 -12.36
CA PRO A 223 -0.08 -31.14 -13.61
C PRO A 223 0.36 -32.21 -14.62
N VAL A 224 -0.57 -32.80 -15.37
CA VAL A 224 -0.31 -33.92 -16.28
C VAL A 224 0.79 -33.64 -17.31
N HIS A 225 0.91 -32.40 -17.78
CA HIS A 225 1.92 -31.98 -18.76
C HIS A 225 3.12 -31.24 -18.14
N ALA A 226 3.21 -31.16 -16.81
CA ALA A 226 4.41 -30.66 -16.16
C ALA A 226 5.58 -31.65 -16.32
N GLN A 227 6.79 -31.13 -16.50
CA GLN A 227 8.00 -31.94 -16.37
C GLN A 227 8.08 -32.47 -14.94
N MET A 228 7.88 -33.77 -14.76
CA MET A 228 8.08 -34.39 -13.46
C MET A 228 9.55 -34.27 -13.07
N PRO A 229 9.87 -33.80 -11.85
CA PRO A 229 11.23 -33.91 -11.36
C PRO A 229 11.57 -35.40 -11.36
N SER A 230 12.58 -35.76 -12.16
CA SER A 230 13.10 -37.13 -12.19
C SER A 230 13.51 -37.50 -10.77
N LEU A 231 12.74 -38.38 -10.13
CA LEU A 231 13.16 -39.08 -8.93
C LEU A 231 14.42 -39.86 -9.31
N CYS A 232 15.59 -39.28 -9.02
CA CYS A 232 16.83 -40.02 -8.99
C CYS A 232 16.65 -41.18 -8.00
N ARG A 233 16.69 -42.40 -8.54
CA ARG A 233 16.81 -43.64 -7.78
C ARG A 233 18.15 -43.72 -7.07
#